data_AF-A0A9E5L076-F1
#
_entry.id   AF-A0A9E5L076-F1
#
_cell.length_a   1.000
_cell.length_b   1.000
_cell.length_c   1.000
_cell.angle_alpha   90.00
_cell.angle_beta   90.00
_cell.angle_gamma   90.00
#
_symmetry.space_group_name_H-M   'P 1'
#
loop_
_entity.id
_entity.type
_entity.pdbx_description
1 polymer ?
#
loop_
_entity_poly.entity_id
_entity_poly.type
_entity_poly.pdbx_seq_one_letter_code
_entity_poly.pdbx_strand_id
1 'polypeptide(L)'
;MPQQLVKNLLLTNERKVSRKLKEIILTSRLSDVLESQIHQEMGGLNATELRKEMKDRTLELYLNYISFGNNAFGVEAASKTYFGKSAIDLTVLESSILASLPKGPSLYDPYKNPELLM
;
A
#
# COMPACT_ATOMS: atom_id res chain seq x y z
N MET A 1 -3.63 -9.67 39.63
CA MET A 1 -3.90 -8.23 39.81
C MET A 1 -2.64 -7.35 39.84
N PRO A 2 -1.50 -7.68 40.50
CA PRO A 2 -0.27 -6.89 40.38
C PRO A 2 0.40 -7.00 38.99
N GLN A 3 0.34 -8.19 38.37
CA GLN A 3 0.95 -8.45 37.06
C GLN A 3 0.26 -7.72 35.90
N GLN A 4 -1.08 -7.56 35.91
CA GLN A 4 -1.79 -6.77 34.90
C GLN A 4 -1.47 -5.26 35.02
N LEU A 5 -1.32 -4.75 36.25
CA LEU A 5 -1.00 -3.35 36.49
C LEU A 5 0.44 -3.03 36.04
N VAL A 6 1.40 -3.89 36.39
CA VAL A 6 2.81 -3.74 35.98
C VAL A 6 2.96 -3.87 34.47
N LYS A 7 2.24 -4.78 33.81
CA LYS A 7 2.27 -4.92 32.34
C LYS A 7 1.67 -3.70 31.63
N ASN A 8 0.65 -3.06 32.21
CA ASN A 8 0.05 -1.85 31.64
C ASN A 8 0.81 -0.56 31.99
N LEU A 9 1.64 -0.56 33.04
CA LEU A 9 2.38 0.63 33.49
C LEU A 9 3.86 0.61 33.03
N LEU A 10 4.48 -0.57 32.90
CA LEU A 10 5.90 -0.71 32.55
C LEU A 10 6.15 -1.30 31.15
N LEU A 11 5.19 -1.99 30.53
CA LEU A 11 5.37 -2.66 29.22
C LEU A 11 4.53 -2.02 28.09
N THR A 12 3.96 -0.84 28.32
CA THR A 12 3.04 -0.20 27.38
C THR A 12 3.74 0.71 26.38
N ASN A 13 3.79 0.20 25.15
CA ASN A 13 3.53 0.94 23.92
C ASN A 13 4.46 2.10 23.51
N GLU A 14 5.50 2.49 24.26
CA GLU A 14 6.37 3.62 23.87
C GLU A 14 6.94 3.51 22.44
N ARG A 15 7.37 2.30 22.05
CA ARG A 15 7.80 2.03 20.66
C ARG A 15 6.66 2.16 19.66
N LYS A 16 5.43 1.77 20.01
CA LYS A 16 4.26 1.87 19.12
C LYS A 16 3.77 3.30 18.98
N VAL A 17 3.80 4.10 20.05
CA VAL A 17 3.47 5.54 20.02
C VAL A 17 4.49 6.30 19.19
N SER A 18 5.78 6.07 19.42
CA SER A 18 6.85 6.67 18.61
C SER A 18 6.72 6.32 17.13
N ARG A 19 6.39 5.07 16.80
CA ARG A 19 6.09 4.65 15.42
C ARG A 19 4.88 5.39 14.86
N LYS A 20 3.79 5.47 15.63
CA LYS A 20 2.56 6.14 15.18
C LYS A 20 2.77 7.63 14.93
N LEU A 21 3.55 8.30 15.78
CA LEU A 21 3.93 9.71 15.57
C LEU A 21 4.77 9.88 14.29
N LYS A 22 5.73 8.98 14.05
CA LYS A 22 6.49 8.97 12.78
C LYS A 22 5.59 8.76 11.56
N GLU A 23 4.64 7.83 11.63
CA GLU A 23 3.65 7.61 10.57
C GLU A 23 2.86 8.88 10.28
N ILE A 24 2.38 9.59 11.32
CA ILE A 24 1.63 10.84 11.16
C ILE A 24 2.49 11.90 10.46
N ILE A 25 3.71 12.15 10.96
CA ILE A 25 4.62 13.16 10.40
C ILE A 25 4.97 12.84 8.94
N LEU A 26 5.29 11.57 8.64
CA LEU A 26 5.64 11.13 7.30
C LEU A 26 4.45 11.22 6.35
N THR A 27 3.25 10.86 6.80
CA THR A 27 2.02 10.94 6.00
C THR A 27 1.69 12.40 5.69
N SER A 28 1.74 13.29 6.68
CA SER A 28 1.52 14.72 6.46
C SER A 28 2.52 15.28 5.45
N ARG A 29 3.81 14.99 5.61
CA ARG A 29 4.84 15.45 4.66
C ARG A 29 4.61 14.89 3.26
N LEU A 30 4.21 13.62 3.12
CA LEU A 30 3.91 13.03 1.82
C LEU A 30 2.72 13.73 1.17
N SER A 31 1.65 14.00 1.92
CA SER A 31 0.49 14.74 1.43
C SER A 31 0.89 16.14 0.97
N ASP A 32 1.65 16.88 1.78
CA ASP A 32 2.09 18.24 1.44
C ASP A 32 2.91 18.26 0.14
N VAL A 33 3.80 17.28 -0.04
CA VAL A 33 4.62 17.14 -1.26
C VAL A 33 3.76 16.79 -2.47
N LEU A 34 2.82 15.86 -2.32
CA LEU A 34 1.91 15.46 -3.39
C LEU A 34 1.01 16.62 -3.82
N GLU A 35 0.42 17.35 -2.88
CA GLU A 35 -0.38 18.54 -3.16
C GLU A 35 0.45 19.59 -3.92
N SER A 36 1.67 19.85 -3.46
CA SER A 36 2.59 20.79 -4.11
C SER A 36 2.91 20.38 -5.55
N GLN A 37 3.11 19.08 -5.80
CA GLN A 37 3.40 18.55 -7.14
C GLN A 37 2.16 18.65 -8.05
N ILE A 38 0.99 18.26 -7.55
CA ILE A 38 -0.28 18.35 -8.29
C ILE A 38 -0.57 19.81 -8.69
N HIS A 39 -0.35 20.76 -7.77
CA HIS A 39 -0.54 22.17 -8.07
C HIS A 39 0.44 22.71 -9.13
N GLN A 40 1.66 22.18 -9.20
CA GLN A 40 2.63 22.55 -10.24
C GLN A 40 2.26 21.96 -11.61
N GLU A 41 1.75 20.74 -11.65
CA GLU A 41 1.44 20.04 -12.91
C GLU A 41 0.12 20.51 -13.55
N MET A 42 -0.90 20.84 -12.74
CA MET A 42 -2.29 20.97 -13.20
C MET A 42 -3.01 22.25 -12.77
N GLY A 43 -2.27 23.31 -12.42
CA GLY A 43 -2.78 24.55 -11.81
C GLY A 43 -4.24 24.95 -12.13
N GLY A 44 -5.03 25.25 -11.09
CA GLY A 44 -6.43 25.68 -11.22
C GLY A 44 -7.50 24.63 -10.90
N LEU A 45 -7.13 23.50 -10.30
CA LEU A 45 -8.07 22.45 -9.86
C LEU A 45 -9.05 22.96 -8.80
N ASN A 46 -10.31 22.53 -8.91
CA ASN A 46 -11.26 22.66 -7.81
C ASN A 46 -11.01 21.58 -6.74
N ALA A 47 -11.65 21.73 -5.57
CA ALA A 47 -11.45 20.82 -4.43
C ALA A 47 -11.80 19.34 -4.73
N THR A 48 -12.74 19.08 -5.64
CA THR A 48 -13.14 17.71 -6.00
C THR A 48 -12.09 17.05 -6.89
N GLU A 49 -11.57 17.79 -7.87
CA GLU A 49 -10.54 17.31 -8.78
C GLU A 49 -9.22 17.07 -8.06
N LEU A 50 -8.80 18.02 -7.20
CA LEU A 50 -7.62 17.86 -6.34
C LEU A 50 -7.73 16.58 -5.50
N ARG A 51 -8.89 16.36 -4.86
CA ARG A 51 -9.10 15.15 -4.06
C ARG A 51 -9.03 13.87 -4.88
N LYS A 52 -9.55 13.88 -6.12
CA LYS A 52 -9.49 12.72 -7.01
C LYS A 52 -8.04 12.43 -7.38
N GLU A 53 -7.32 13.44 -7.83
CA GLU A 53 -5.91 13.30 -8.22
C GLU A 53 -5.05 12.81 -7.05
N MET A 54 -5.22 13.39 -5.87
CA MET A 54 -4.48 12.96 -4.68
C MET A 54 -4.68 11.47 -4.39
N LYS A 55 -5.90 10.95 -4.57
CA LYS A 55 -6.19 9.52 -4.40
C LYS A 55 -5.49 8.68 -5.46
N ASP A 56 -5.58 9.10 -6.72
CA ASP A 56 -5.01 8.38 -7.85
C ASP A 56 -3.48 8.32 -7.72
N ARG A 57 -2.81 9.43 -7.36
CA ARG A 57 -1.36 9.49 -7.09
C ARG A 57 -0.93 8.68 -5.88
N THR A 58 -1.72 8.72 -4.81
CA THR A 58 -1.44 7.90 -3.62
C THR A 58 -1.53 6.42 -3.96
N LEU A 59 -2.54 6.03 -4.73
CA LEU A 59 -2.71 4.66 -5.19
C LEU A 59 -1.59 4.23 -6.14
N GLU A 60 -1.20 5.09 -7.09
CA GLU A 60 -0.08 4.87 -8.00
C GLU A 60 1.22 4.59 -7.21
N LEU A 61 1.56 5.47 -6.27
CA LEU A 61 2.72 5.29 -5.39
C LEU A 61 2.63 3.97 -4.63
N TYR A 62 1.48 3.70 -4.00
CA TYR A 62 1.28 2.46 -3.26
C TYR A 62 1.52 1.22 -4.15
N LEU A 63 0.88 1.17 -5.31
CA LEU A 63 0.98 0.05 -6.24
C LEU A 63 2.38 -0.13 -6.82
N ASN A 64 3.16 0.95 -6.96
CA ASN A 64 4.53 0.89 -7.48
C ASN A 64 5.57 0.41 -6.45
N TYR A 65 5.34 0.62 -5.15
CA TYR A 65 6.36 0.36 -4.13
C TYR A 65 6.13 -0.87 -3.27
N ILE A 66 4.89 -1.37 -3.15
CA ILE A 66 4.64 -2.56 -2.33
C ILE A 66 5.26 -3.82 -2.93
N SER A 67 5.59 -4.77 -2.06
CA SER A 67 5.95 -6.12 -2.47
C SER A 67 4.69 -6.96 -2.72
N PHE A 68 4.68 -7.67 -3.84
CA PHE A 68 3.66 -8.66 -4.18
C PHE A 68 4.12 -10.10 -3.91
N GLY A 69 5.32 -10.29 -3.33
CA GLY A 69 5.96 -11.62 -3.21
C GLY A 69 6.86 -11.95 -4.40
N ASN A 70 7.60 -13.05 -4.31
CA ASN A 70 8.49 -13.55 -5.39
C ASN A 70 9.46 -12.49 -5.97
N ASN A 71 10.00 -11.62 -5.12
CA ASN A 71 10.86 -10.48 -5.49
C ASN A 71 10.22 -9.47 -6.47
N ALA A 72 8.90 -9.52 -6.65
CA ALA A 72 8.15 -8.55 -7.44
C ALA A 72 7.76 -7.35 -6.57
N PHE A 73 8.44 -6.22 -6.83
CA PHE A 73 8.10 -4.92 -6.25
C PHE A 73 7.43 -4.05 -7.30
N GLY A 74 6.23 -3.58 -6.99
CA GLY A 74 5.40 -2.86 -7.94
C GLY A 74 4.47 -3.76 -8.75
N VAL A 75 3.30 -3.24 -9.09
CA VAL A 75 2.22 -3.97 -9.76
C VAL A 75 2.62 -4.45 -11.17
N GLU A 76 3.43 -3.68 -11.89
CA GLU A 76 3.93 -4.06 -13.22
C GLU A 76 4.89 -5.26 -13.14
N ALA A 77 5.81 -5.23 -12.17
CA ALA A 77 6.72 -6.36 -11.96
C ALA A 77 5.94 -7.61 -11.54
N ALA A 78 4.92 -7.45 -10.68
CA ALA A 78 4.04 -8.53 -10.26
C ALA A 78 3.26 -9.13 -11.44
N SER A 79 2.65 -8.28 -12.27
CA SER A 79 1.96 -8.70 -13.49
C SER A 79 2.85 -9.55 -14.40
N LYS A 80 4.10 -9.12 -14.64
CA LYS A 80 5.06 -9.89 -15.42
C LYS A 80 5.47 -11.20 -14.74
N THR A 81 5.63 -11.19 -13.42
CA THR A 81 6.07 -12.34 -12.64
C THR A 81 5.02 -13.45 -12.56
N TYR A 82 3.75 -13.09 -12.39
CA TYR A 82 2.66 -14.04 -12.18
C TYR A 82 1.92 -14.41 -13.47
N PHE A 83 1.86 -13.49 -14.45
CA PHE A 83 1.04 -13.68 -15.66
C PHE A 83 1.80 -13.46 -16.97
N GLY A 84 3.04 -12.97 -16.94
CA GLY A 84 3.82 -12.69 -18.15
C GLY A 84 3.26 -11.56 -19.01
N LYS A 85 2.41 -10.69 -18.45
CA LYS A 85 1.70 -9.60 -19.16
C LYS A 85 2.02 -8.23 -18.56
N SER A 86 1.80 -7.16 -19.31
CA SER A 86 1.77 -5.81 -18.72
C SER A 86 0.56 -5.66 -17.79
N ALA A 87 0.68 -4.84 -16.75
CA ALA A 87 -0.40 -4.63 -15.78
C ALA A 87 -1.68 -4.07 -16.43
N ILE A 88 -1.54 -3.32 -17.54
CA ILE A 88 -2.69 -2.77 -18.28
C ILE A 88 -3.46 -3.84 -19.08
N ASP A 89 -2.82 -4.98 -19.36
CA ASP A 89 -3.39 -6.08 -20.14
C ASP A 89 -4.02 -7.17 -19.24
N LEU A 90 -4.06 -6.95 -17.93
CA LEU A 90 -4.64 -7.90 -16.98
C LEU A 90 -6.15 -7.96 -17.11
N THR A 91 -6.68 -9.17 -17.05
CA THR A 91 -8.12 -9.40 -16.87
C THR A 91 -8.55 -9.05 -15.45
N VAL A 92 -9.85 -8.80 -15.25
CA VAL A 92 -10.43 -8.53 -13.91
C VAL A 92 -10.06 -9.62 -12.90
N LEU A 93 -10.06 -10.87 -13.32
CA LEU A 93 -9.67 -12.00 -12.48
C LEU A 93 -8.19 -11.91 -12.08
N GLU A 94 -7.28 -11.72 -13.03
CA GLU A 94 -5.84 -11.60 -12.75
C GLU A 94 -5.52 -10.38 -11.86
N SER A 95 -6.20 -9.25 -12.11
CA SER A 95 -6.11 -8.06 -11.25
C SER A 95 -6.59 -8.35 -9.83
N SER A 96 -7.68 -9.12 -9.66
CA SER A 96 -8.19 -9.49 -8.34
C SER A 96 -7.22 -10.37 -7.56
N ILE A 97 -6.50 -11.26 -8.26
CA ILE A 97 -5.43 -12.09 -7.68
C ILE A 97 -4.30 -11.19 -7.20
N LEU A 98 -3.76 -10.29 -8.03
CA LEU A 98 -2.69 -9.38 -7.59
C LEU A 98 -3.11 -8.50 -6.41
N ALA A 99 -4.36 -8.03 -6.38
CA ALA A 99 -4.88 -7.20 -5.29
C ALA A 99 -4.95 -7.94 -3.94
N SER A 100 -4.97 -9.28 -3.95
CA SER A 100 -4.98 -10.10 -2.73
C SER A 100 -3.58 -10.28 -2.10
N LEU A 101 -2.51 -10.21 -2.92
CA LEU A 101 -1.14 -10.51 -2.51
C LEU A 101 -0.59 -9.58 -1.41
N PRO A 102 -0.77 -8.25 -1.44
CA PRO A 102 -0.18 -7.37 -0.43
C PRO A 102 -0.62 -7.66 1.01
N LYS A 103 -1.82 -8.23 1.21
CA LYS A 103 -2.33 -8.61 2.54
C LYS A 103 -1.70 -9.90 3.09
N GLY A 104 -1.10 -10.73 2.24
CA GLY A 104 -0.56 -12.03 2.62
C GLY A 104 0.19 -12.67 1.47
N PRO A 105 1.39 -12.19 1.11
CA PRO A 105 2.07 -12.59 -0.12
C PRO A 105 2.46 -14.07 -0.14
N SER A 106 2.65 -14.70 1.03
CA SER A 106 2.89 -16.15 1.12
C SER A 106 1.61 -16.99 1.17
N LEU A 107 0.49 -16.40 1.63
CA LEU A 107 -0.79 -17.10 1.78
C LEU A 107 -1.52 -17.17 0.44
N TYR A 108 -1.48 -16.09 -0.34
CA TYR A 108 -2.15 -15.97 -1.62
C TYR A 108 -1.21 -16.17 -2.81
N ASP A 109 -0.02 -16.75 -2.61
CA ASP A 109 0.91 -17.03 -3.71
C ASP A 109 0.30 -18.07 -4.67
N PRO A 110 -0.04 -17.71 -5.93
CA PRO A 110 -0.67 -18.63 -6.88
C PRO A 110 0.22 -19.83 -7.22
N TYR A 111 1.54 -19.71 -7.03
CA TYR A 111 2.48 -20.81 -7.22
C TYR A 111 2.51 -21.80 -6.05
N LYS A 112 2.05 -21.39 -4.85
CA LYS A 112 2.10 -22.22 -3.64
C LYS A 112 0.73 -22.72 -3.19
N ASN A 113 -0.31 -21.89 -3.34
CA ASN A 113 -1.67 -22.21 -2.90
C ASN A 113 -2.68 -21.91 -4.02
N PRO A 114 -2.66 -22.66 -5.14
CA PRO A 114 -3.56 -22.42 -6.26
C PRO A 114 -5.04 -22.55 -5.87
N GLU A 115 -5.37 -23.38 -4.88
CA GLU A 115 -6.75 -23.58 -4.41
C GLU A 115 -7.38 -22.38 -3.66
N LEU A 116 -6.60 -21.40 -3.20
CA LEU A 116 -7.12 -20.22 -2.49
C LEU A 116 -7.60 -19.10 -3.43
N LEU A 117 -7.39 -19.28 -4.74
CA LEU A 117 -7.64 -18.26 -5.78
C LEU A 117 -8.59 -18.73 -6.89
N MET A 118 -9.11 -19.96 -6.81
CA MET A 118 -10.14 -20.54 -7.69
C MET A 118 -11.49 -20.61 -6.97
#